data_AF-A0A8H5CIS0-F1
#
_entry.id   AF-A0A8H5CIS0-F1
#
_cell.length_a   1.000
_cell.length_b   1.000
_cell.length_c   1.000
_cell.angle_alpha   90.00
_cell.angle_beta   90.00
_cell.angle_gamma   90.00
#
_symmetry.space_group_name_H-M   'P 1'
#
loop_
_entity.id
_entity.type
_entity.pdbx_description
1 polymer ?
#
loop_
_entity_poly.entity_id
_entity_poly.type
_entity_poly.pdbx_seq_one_letter_code
_entity_poly.pdbx_strand_id
1 'polypeptide(L)'
;MSFLFICAAISPLNGIVARYRLTYHPRDWVGHEAVLEPSFEISDVKEPDVGVSAPTAVQSSAAEIAVAGASPEPNEAPSLRGTFMKVWKAEEFSGLYKGAIPASASLLFVRAFITPSGSFPATMKSHGDINWIIVVLITLYLPFMMFGLRAATTGHNLRIAQWKTNVHLLFTPAELSPPPRSLLGRISSFAPLKYLARLPFTHLLNPLYPTAFVTYILSLTLSLAIQSAMLPMKNMGDVLEHAISGKPRGALELAVMFCLAIVGVLVGTPLDVVTTRMAVQQWHGHQEDLEEARELDKGRIARADGLRLTCDEIKYKNSFDCFIRIVREEGWGTLYRAWGFTFLEVFFLLL
;
A
#
# COMPACT_ATOMS: atom_id res chain seq x y z
N MET A 1 -0.01 -10.19 -26.77
CA MET A 1 1.29 -9.50 -26.62
C MET A 1 1.09 -8.01 -26.37
N SER A 2 0.47 -7.25 -27.27
CA SER A 2 0.34 -5.78 -27.17
C SER A 2 -0.29 -5.27 -25.86
N PHE A 3 -1.32 -5.96 -25.34
CA PHE A 3 -1.93 -5.62 -24.06
C PHE A 3 -0.97 -5.67 -22.87
N LEU A 4 -0.12 -6.70 -22.80
CA LEU A 4 0.85 -6.85 -21.71
C LEU A 4 1.88 -5.72 -21.71
N PHE A 5 2.29 -5.25 -22.90
CA PHE A 5 3.17 -4.10 -23.03
C PHE A 5 2.51 -2.81 -22.53
N ILE A 6 1.23 -2.60 -22.82
CA ILE A 6 0.48 -1.45 -22.33
C ILE A 6 0.36 -1.49 -20.80
N CYS A 7 -0.01 -2.62 -20.22
CA CYS A 7 -0.07 -2.76 -18.76
C CYS A 7 1.30 -2.55 -18.10
N ALA A 8 2.36 -3.12 -18.67
CA ALA A 8 3.72 -2.92 -18.18
C ALA A 8 4.16 -1.45 -18.28
N ALA A 9 3.73 -0.72 -19.32
CA ALA A 9 4.02 0.70 -19.49
C ALA A 9 3.26 1.60 -18.51
N ILE A 10 2.06 1.20 -18.08
CA ILE A 10 1.24 1.93 -17.10
C ILE A 10 1.72 1.65 -15.66
N SER A 11 2.32 0.48 -15.41
CA SER A 11 2.74 0.03 -14.07
C SER A 11 3.59 1.03 -13.24
N PRO A 12 4.54 1.79 -13.83
CA PRO A 12 5.27 2.83 -13.11
C PRO A 12 4.37 3.92 -12.51
N LEU A 13 3.21 4.19 -13.12
CA LEU A 13 2.24 5.18 -12.63
C LEU A 13 1.65 4.76 -11.29
N ASN A 14 1.53 3.46 -11.00
CA ASN A 14 0.98 2.98 -9.73
C ASN A 14 1.86 3.38 -8.53
N GLY A 15 3.18 3.36 -8.69
CA GLY A 15 4.11 3.81 -7.64
C GLY A 15 3.98 5.32 -7.35
N ILE A 16 3.86 6.12 -8.40
CA ILE A 16 3.64 7.58 -8.28
C ILE A 16 2.29 7.88 -7.63
N VAL A 17 1.24 7.17 -8.05
CA VAL A 17 -0.11 7.31 -7.50
C VAL A 17 -0.13 6.94 -6.02
N ALA A 18 0.54 5.86 -5.62
CA ALA A 18 0.66 5.48 -4.22
C ALA A 18 1.33 6.61 -3.41
N ARG A 19 2.45 7.16 -3.89
CA ARG A 19 3.14 8.29 -3.22
C ARG A 19 2.29 9.56 -3.20
N TYR A 20 1.53 9.81 -4.25
CA TYR A 20 0.62 10.94 -4.32
C TYR A 20 -0.53 10.82 -3.30
N ARG A 21 -1.07 9.61 -3.11
CA ARG A 21 -2.09 9.32 -2.08
C ARG A 21 -1.57 9.52 -0.65
N LEU A 22 -0.26 9.39 -0.46
CA LEU A 22 0.41 9.60 0.82
C LEU A 22 0.74 11.06 1.12
N THR A 23 0.63 11.96 0.15
CA THR A 23 0.84 13.39 0.43
C THR A 23 -0.28 13.90 1.33
N TYR A 24 0.08 14.27 2.56
CA TYR A 24 -0.81 14.82 3.57
C TYR A 24 -1.00 16.31 3.32
N HIS A 25 -2.25 16.77 3.39
CA HIS A 25 -2.58 18.18 3.39
C HIS A 25 -3.49 18.45 4.57
N PRO A 26 -2.96 19.05 5.65
CA PRO A 26 -3.85 19.55 6.66
C PRO A 26 -4.70 20.60 5.96
N ARG A 27 -6.02 20.46 6.04
CA ARG A 27 -6.92 21.54 5.64
C ARG A 27 -6.57 22.67 6.59
N ASP A 28 -5.95 23.73 6.06
CA ASP A 28 -5.47 24.86 6.85
C ASP A 28 -6.55 25.16 7.89
N TRP A 29 -6.26 24.83 9.15
CA TRP A 29 -7.16 25.06 10.28
C TRP A 29 -7.08 26.56 10.59
N VAL A 30 -7.45 27.38 9.60
CA VAL A 30 -7.54 28.83 9.69
C VAL A 30 -8.73 29.13 10.58
N GLY A 31 -8.50 29.25 11.89
CA GLY A 31 -9.51 29.78 12.82
C GLY A 31 -9.61 29.10 14.17
N HIS A 32 -8.91 28.00 14.39
CA HIS A 32 -8.65 27.54 15.75
C HIS A 32 -7.16 27.67 15.94
N GLU A 33 -6.75 28.81 16.54
CA GLU A 33 -5.59 28.79 17.42
C GLU A 33 -5.62 27.46 18.14
N ALA A 34 -4.53 26.71 18.05
CA ALA A 34 -4.32 25.57 18.91
C ALA A 34 -4.67 26.06 20.32
N VAL A 35 -5.86 25.71 20.79
CA VAL A 35 -6.16 25.67 22.21
C VAL A 35 -5.16 24.62 22.63
N LEU A 36 -3.97 25.10 23.01
CA LEU A 36 -2.95 24.34 23.70
C LEU A 36 -3.74 23.41 24.58
N GLU A 37 -3.70 22.11 24.29
CA GLU A 37 -4.22 21.14 25.22
C GLU A 37 -3.69 21.60 26.58
N PRO A 38 -4.57 21.86 27.57
CA PRO A 38 -4.12 22.38 28.84
C PRO A 38 -2.99 21.45 29.26
N SER A 39 -1.79 22.00 29.34
CA SER A 39 -0.63 21.29 29.86
C SER A 39 -1.15 20.63 31.12
N PHE A 40 -1.28 19.30 31.10
CA PHE A 40 -1.51 18.55 32.31
C PHE A 40 -0.28 18.87 33.15
N GLU A 41 -0.39 19.87 34.02
CA GLU A 41 0.46 20.00 35.18
C GLU A 41 0.29 18.66 35.88
N ILE A 42 1.26 17.77 35.65
CA ILE A 42 1.48 16.60 36.46
C ILE A 42 1.78 17.18 37.84
N SER A 43 0.73 17.36 38.63
CA SER A 43 0.81 17.81 39.99
C SER A 43 1.63 16.75 40.73
N ASP A 44 2.85 17.13 41.09
CA ASP A 44 3.67 16.57 42.15
C ASP A 44 3.49 15.06 42.39
N VAL A 45 4.10 14.25 41.51
CA VAL A 45 4.61 12.95 41.96
C VAL A 45 5.72 13.26 42.95
N LYS A 46 5.36 13.23 44.23
CA LYS A 46 6.25 13.33 45.38
C LYS A 46 7.36 12.29 45.22
N GLU A 47 8.54 12.73 44.77
CA GLU A 47 9.74 11.91 44.77
C GLU A 47 10.02 11.43 46.21
N PRO A 48 10.34 10.15 46.41
CA PRO A 48 10.88 9.71 47.68
C PRO A 48 12.28 10.30 47.85
N ASP A 49 12.49 11.00 48.98
CA ASP A 49 13.77 11.54 49.43
C ASP A 49 14.89 10.49 49.31
N VAL A 50 15.71 10.60 48.27
CA VAL A 50 17.03 9.97 48.22
C VAL A 50 18.04 11.09 48.21
N GLY A 51 18.56 11.40 49.40
CA GLY A 51 19.57 12.41 49.61
C GLY A 51 20.86 12.07 48.86
N VAL A 52 21.15 12.81 47.79
CA VAL A 52 22.48 12.90 47.19
C VAL A 52 22.81 14.37 46.94
N SER A 53 23.97 14.76 47.46
CA SER A 53 24.58 16.08 47.47
C SER A 53 24.85 16.70 46.08
N ALA A 54 24.57 18.00 45.98
CA ALA A 54 24.87 18.94 44.89
C ALA A 54 26.38 19.32 44.77
N PRO A 55 26.79 20.22 43.85
CA PRO A 55 26.48 20.34 42.41
C PRO A 55 27.75 20.53 41.55
N THR A 56 27.65 20.38 40.22
CA THR A 56 28.60 21.05 39.29
C THR A 56 27.81 21.67 38.14
N ALA A 57 27.86 23.01 38.10
CA ALA A 57 27.19 23.83 37.11
C ALA A 57 27.87 23.71 35.74
N VAL A 58 27.16 23.14 34.76
CA VAL A 58 27.53 23.24 33.35
C VAL A 58 26.63 24.32 32.73
N GLN A 59 27.23 25.49 32.49
CA GLN A 59 26.63 26.57 31.71
C GLN A 59 26.52 26.11 30.25
N SER A 60 25.33 25.68 29.84
CA SER A 60 24.95 25.44 28.46
C SER A 60 24.59 26.79 27.83
N SER A 61 25.46 27.31 26.96
CA SER A 61 25.19 28.47 26.13
C SER A 61 24.13 28.11 25.09
N ALA A 62 22.89 28.50 25.36
CA ALA A 62 21.80 28.52 24.39
C ALA A 62 22.13 29.56 23.31
N ALA A 63 22.90 29.14 22.31
CA ALA A 63 23.03 29.86 21.05
C ALA A 63 21.71 29.69 20.31
N GLU A 64 20.88 30.72 20.42
CA GLU A 64 19.67 30.95 19.65
C GLU A 64 20.02 30.98 18.16
N ILE A 65 19.96 29.82 17.50
CA ILE A 65 20.01 29.72 16.05
C ILE A 65 18.68 30.27 15.55
N ALA A 66 18.67 31.56 15.25
CA ALA A 66 17.62 32.21 14.48
C ALA A 66 17.58 31.56 13.08
N VAL A 67 16.80 30.49 12.95
CA VAL A 67 16.44 29.90 11.66
C VAL A 67 15.60 30.95 10.95
N ALA A 68 16.24 31.65 10.01
CA ALA A 68 15.63 32.69 9.21
C ALA A 68 14.28 32.20 8.64
N GLY A 69 13.21 32.88 9.03
CA GLY A 69 11.84 32.60 8.63
C GLY A 69 11.66 32.76 7.13
N ALA A 70 11.84 31.66 6.40
CA ALA A 70 11.19 31.50 5.11
C ALA A 70 9.69 31.46 5.38
N SER A 71 8.98 32.52 4.97
CA SER A 71 7.51 32.56 4.98
C SER A 71 7.01 31.24 4.38
N PRO A 72 6.17 30.47 5.09
CA PRO A 72 5.64 29.23 4.55
C PRO A 72 4.93 29.58 3.24
N GLU A 73 5.47 29.08 2.12
CA GLU A 73 4.77 29.18 0.84
C GLU A 73 3.37 28.57 1.04
N PRO A 74 2.34 29.17 0.41
CA PRO A 74 0.97 28.71 0.57
C PRO A 74 0.90 27.20 0.36
N ASN A 75 0.23 26.51 1.30
CA ASN A 75 0.07 25.06 1.42
C ASN A 75 -0.75 24.45 0.25
N GLU A 76 -0.41 24.79 -0.99
CA GLU A 76 -1.06 24.19 -2.15
C GLU A 76 -0.60 22.75 -2.27
N ALA A 77 -1.58 21.84 -2.29
CA ALA A 77 -1.34 20.43 -2.45
C ALA A 77 -0.49 20.19 -3.72
N PRO A 78 0.67 19.49 -3.64
CA PRO A 78 1.51 19.26 -4.79
C PRO A 78 0.65 18.56 -5.84
N SER A 79 0.70 19.06 -7.07
CA SER A 79 0.07 18.37 -8.17
C SER A 79 0.70 16.99 -8.35
N LEU A 80 -0.03 16.05 -8.97
CA LEU A 80 0.52 14.73 -9.32
C LEU A 80 1.84 14.87 -10.10
N ARG A 81 1.91 15.86 -11.00
CA ARG A 81 3.13 16.21 -11.74
C ARG A 81 4.24 16.71 -10.82
N GLY A 82 3.92 17.48 -9.78
CA GLY A 82 4.85 17.90 -8.74
C GLY A 82 5.42 16.69 -7.99
N THR A 83 4.58 15.76 -7.54
CA THR A 83 5.03 14.51 -6.90
C THR A 83 5.89 13.68 -7.85
N PHE A 84 5.49 13.54 -9.11
CA PHE A 84 6.29 12.87 -10.14
C PHE A 84 7.68 13.49 -10.29
N MET A 85 7.76 14.82 -10.44
CA MET A 85 9.02 15.54 -10.62
C MET A 85 9.91 15.45 -9.37
N LYS A 86 9.32 15.47 -8.18
CA LYS A 86 10.06 15.25 -6.92
C LYS A 86 10.68 13.85 -6.89
N VAL A 87 9.90 12.81 -7.19
CA VAL A 87 10.38 11.43 -7.24
C VAL A 87 11.46 11.25 -8.31
N TRP A 88 11.24 11.80 -9.51
CA TRP A 88 12.22 11.76 -10.58
C TRP A 88 13.54 12.41 -10.21
N LYS A 89 13.51 13.60 -9.58
CA LYS A 89 14.71 14.30 -9.13
C LYS A 89 15.42 13.60 -7.96
N ALA A 90 14.67 12.96 -7.07
CA ALA A 90 15.23 12.33 -5.87
C ALA A 90 15.74 10.90 -6.11
N GLU A 91 15.05 10.13 -6.95
CA GLU A 91 15.26 8.67 -7.07
C GLU A 91 15.47 8.20 -8.52
N GLU A 92 15.47 9.14 -9.48
CA GLU A 92 15.65 8.87 -10.91
C GLU A 92 14.64 7.83 -11.44
N PHE A 93 15.05 7.08 -12.46
CA PHE A 93 14.26 6.02 -13.06
C PHE A 93 14.00 4.85 -12.08
N SER A 94 14.92 4.61 -11.14
CA SER A 94 14.77 3.54 -10.14
C SER A 94 13.52 3.77 -9.29
N GLY A 95 13.31 5.00 -8.81
CA GLY A 95 12.15 5.36 -7.98
C GLY A 95 10.80 5.12 -8.64
N LEU A 96 10.71 5.34 -9.96
CA LEU A 96 9.50 5.07 -10.73
C LEU A 96 9.15 3.58 -10.81
N TYR A 97 10.16 2.70 -10.83
CA TYR A 97 9.97 1.28 -11.05
C TYR A 97 9.84 0.44 -9.77
N LYS A 98 10.12 1.01 -8.59
CA LYS A 98 10.04 0.27 -7.31
C LYS A 98 8.68 -0.39 -7.07
N GLY A 99 7.60 0.32 -7.39
CA GLY A 99 6.24 -0.22 -7.32
C GLY A 99 5.80 -1.00 -8.56
N ALA A 100 6.43 -0.74 -9.72
CA ALA A 100 6.03 -1.30 -10.99
C ALA A 100 6.31 -2.80 -11.09
N ILE A 101 7.46 -3.26 -10.59
CA ILE A 101 7.83 -4.69 -10.69
C ILE A 101 6.86 -5.57 -9.88
N PRO A 102 6.60 -5.30 -8.59
CA PRO A 102 5.65 -6.09 -7.82
C PRO A 102 4.23 -6.01 -8.36
N ALA A 103 3.78 -4.81 -8.79
CA ALA A 103 2.46 -4.63 -9.37
C ALA A 103 2.31 -5.44 -10.66
N SER A 104 3.28 -5.36 -11.58
CA SER A 104 3.27 -6.13 -12.83
C SER A 104 3.34 -7.64 -12.57
N ALA A 105 4.18 -8.08 -11.62
CA ALA A 105 4.26 -9.47 -11.21
C ALA A 105 2.92 -9.97 -10.66
N SER A 106 2.26 -9.17 -9.81
CA SER A 106 0.93 -9.50 -9.29
C SER A 106 -0.14 -9.58 -10.38
N LEU A 107 -0.10 -8.66 -11.36
CA LEU A 107 -1.02 -8.64 -12.48
C LEU A 107 -0.81 -9.86 -13.40
N LEU A 108 0.44 -10.17 -13.74
CA LEU A 108 0.80 -11.35 -14.53
C LEU A 108 0.41 -12.63 -13.79
N PHE A 109 0.61 -12.67 -12.47
CA PHE A 109 0.20 -13.77 -11.62
C PHE A 109 -1.32 -13.96 -11.67
N VAL A 110 -2.08 -12.92 -11.35
CA VAL A 110 -3.55 -12.96 -11.39
C VAL A 110 -4.04 -13.33 -12.78
N ARG A 111 -3.46 -12.78 -13.84
CA ARG A 111 -3.86 -13.09 -15.22
C ARG A 111 -3.49 -14.52 -15.61
N ALA A 112 -2.34 -15.04 -15.22
CA ALA A 112 -1.97 -16.44 -15.45
C ALA A 112 -2.91 -17.41 -14.71
N PHE A 113 -3.44 -17.00 -13.55
CA PHE A 113 -4.36 -17.80 -12.75
C PHE A 113 -5.83 -17.68 -13.18
N ILE A 114 -6.27 -16.51 -13.64
CA ILE A 114 -7.66 -16.23 -14.03
C ILE A 114 -7.90 -16.49 -15.53
N THR A 115 -6.92 -16.25 -16.41
CA THR A 115 -7.12 -16.41 -17.86
C THR A 115 -7.30 -17.89 -18.18
N PRO A 116 -8.47 -18.31 -18.69
CA PRO A 116 -8.79 -19.71 -18.90
C PRO A 116 -8.23 -20.22 -20.23
N SER A 117 -7.01 -19.83 -20.61
CA SER A 117 -6.37 -20.18 -21.88
C SER A 117 -5.97 -21.68 -22.00
N GLY A 118 -6.74 -22.57 -21.38
CA GLY A 118 -6.69 -24.02 -21.61
C GLY A 118 -5.58 -24.77 -20.91
N SER A 119 -4.63 -24.09 -20.26
CA SER A 119 -3.49 -24.73 -19.59
C SER A 119 -3.69 -25.01 -18.10
N PHE A 120 -4.84 -24.58 -17.52
CA PHE A 120 -5.17 -25.04 -16.18
C PHE A 120 -5.37 -26.55 -16.23
N PRO A 121 -4.73 -27.32 -15.33
CA PRO A 121 -4.86 -28.77 -15.33
C PRO A 121 -6.35 -29.13 -15.30
N ALA A 122 -6.82 -29.87 -16.31
CA ALA A 122 -8.21 -30.34 -16.38
C ALA A 122 -8.66 -31.03 -15.07
N THR A 123 -7.69 -31.53 -14.30
CA THR A 123 -7.82 -32.05 -12.94
C THR A 123 -8.45 -31.08 -11.93
N MET A 124 -8.23 -29.76 -12.01
CA MET A 124 -8.90 -28.79 -11.11
C MET A 124 -10.35 -28.50 -11.51
N LYS A 125 -10.75 -28.84 -12.75
CA LYS A 125 -12.11 -28.63 -13.25
C LYS A 125 -13.09 -29.71 -12.77
N SER A 126 -12.55 -30.87 -12.35
CA SER A 126 -13.32 -32.05 -11.93
C SER A 126 -13.83 -31.99 -10.49
N HIS A 127 -13.27 -31.10 -9.66
CA HIS A 127 -13.71 -30.89 -8.29
C HIS A 127 -14.20 -29.45 -8.22
N GLY A 128 -15.40 -29.20 -7.70
CA GLY A 128 -16.06 -27.87 -7.62
C GLY A 128 -15.36 -26.86 -6.70
N ASP A 129 -14.05 -26.73 -6.83
CA ASP A 129 -13.10 -26.14 -5.90
C ASP A 129 -12.72 -24.71 -6.30
N ILE A 130 -13.70 -23.92 -6.74
CA ILE A 130 -13.54 -22.45 -6.90
C ILE A 130 -12.97 -21.84 -5.61
N ASN A 131 -13.35 -22.38 -4.45
CA ASN A 131 -12.84 -21.98 -3.16
C ASN A 131 -11.31 -22.13 -3.05
N TRP A 132 -10.72 -23.18 -3.63
CA TRP A 132 -9.27 -23.38 -3.60
C TRP A 132 -8.54 -22.39 -4.50
N ILE A 133 -9.09 -22.08 -5.68
CA ILE A 133 -8.53 -21.05 -6.56
C ILE A 133 -8.52 -19.70 -5.83
N ILE A 134 -9.64 -19.35 -5.20
CA ILE A 134 -9.77 -18.12 -4.41
C ILE A 134 -8.74 -18.10 -3.28
N VAL A 135 -8.61 -19.18 -2.50
CA VAL A 135 -7.64 -19.28 -1.40
C VAL A 135 -6.20 -19.14 -1.90
N VAL A 136 -5.82 -19.84 -2.98
CA VAL A 136 -4.48 -19.76 -3.56
C VAL A 136 -4.19 -18.35 -4.07
N LEU A 137 -5.16 -17.76 -4.78
CA LEU A 137 -5.05 -16.41 -5.34
C LEU A 137 -4.86 -15.38 -4.22
N ILE A 138 -5.69 -15.39 -3.18
CA ILE A 138 -5.56 -14.53 -2.00
C ILE A 138 -4.20 -14.72 -1.35
N THR A 139 -3.84 -15.97 -1.07
CA THR A 139 -2.68 -16.29 -0.25
C THR A 139 -1.38 -15.90 -0.93
N LEU A 140 -1.32 -15.99 -2.27
CA LEU A 140 -0.16 -15.55 -3.04
C LEU A 140 -0.21 -14.07 -3.37
N TYR A 141 -1.38 -13.50 -3.66
CA TYR A 141 -1.53 -12.10 -4.03
C TYR A 141 -1.22 -11.13 -2.88
N LEU A 142 -1.70 -11.42 -1.66
CA LEU A 142 -1.51 -10.52 -0.51
C LEU A 142 -0.02 -10.21 -0.24
N PRO A 143 0.90 -11.19 -0.18
CA PRO A 143 2.33 -10.92 -0.07
C PRO A 143 2.90 -10.03 -1.18
N PHE A 144 2.48 -10.24 -2.44
CA PHE A 144 2.93 -9.41 -3.56
C PHE A 144 2.44 -7.97 -3.45
N MET A 145 1.19 -7.79 -3.07
CA MET A 145 0.59 -6.47 -2.90
C MET A 145 1.26 -5.72 -1.73
N MET A 146 1.46 -6.40 -0.60
CA MET A 146 2.21 -5.87 0.54
C MET A 146 3.64 -5.47 0.18
N PHE A 147 4.35 -6.35 -0.53
CA PHE A 147 5.69 -6.06 -1.02
C PHE A 147 5.70 -4.85 -1.97
N GLY A 148 4.72 -4.78 -2.88
CA GLY A 148 4.57 -3.68 -3.82
C GLY A 148 4.28 -2.34 -3.15
N LEU A 149 3.36 -2.32 -2.19
CA LEU A 149 3.06 -1.13 -1.40
C LEU A 149 4.31 -0.67 -0.64
N ARG A 150 4.98 -1.55 0.10
CA ARG A 150 6.18 -1.16 0.86
C ARG A 150 7.33 -0.72 -0.03
N ALA A 151 7.53 -1.40 -1.16
CA ALA A 151 8.55 -1.02 -2.13
C ALA A 151 8.25 0.35 -2.77
N ALA A 152 6.98 0.65 -3.03
CA ALA A 152 6.57 1.94 -3.57
C ALA A 152 6.77 3.08 -2.56
N THR A 153 6.60 2.80 -1.26
CA THR A 153 6.62 3.83 -0.22
C THR A 153 7.96 4.00 0.47
N THR A 154 8.90 3.06 0.33
CA THR A 154 10.24 3.23 0.89
C THR A 154 11.03 4.32 0.16
N GLY A 155 11.69 5.19 0.92
CA GLY A 155 12.63 6.18 0.38
C GLY A 155 13.95 5.57 -0.09
N HIS A 156 14.23 4.31 0.26
CA HIS A 156 15.50 3.67 -0.08
C HIS A 156 15.59 3.25 -1.55
N ASN A 157 16.77 3.40 -2.15
CA ASN A 157 17.03 2.93 -3.51
C ASN A 157 17.15 1.40 -3.54
N LEU A 158 16.05 0.72 -3.87
CA LEU A 158 15.99 -0.73 -4.00
C LEU A 158 16.73 -1.18 -5.26
N ARG A 159 17.90 -1.79 -5.08
CA ARG A 159 18.67 -2.35 -6.20
C ARG A 159 18.10 -3.69 -6.60
N ILE A 160 17.66 -3.85 -7.84
CA ILE A 160 17.05 -5.10 -8.33
C ILE A 160 17.95 -6.32 -8.08
N ALA A 161 19.27 -6.16 -8.23
CA ALA A 161 20.24 -7.24 -8.00
C ALA A 161 20.35 -7.69 -6.52
N GLN A 162 19.98 -6.84 -5.55
CA GLN A 162 20.14 -7.10 -4.12
C GLN A 162 18.80 -7.42 -3.45
N TRP A 163 18.02 -8.33 -4.05
CA TRP A 163 16.67 -8.66 -3.57
C TRP A 163 16.62 -9.09 -2.10
N LYS A 164 17.64 -9.80 -1.60
CA LYS A 164 17.72 -10.20 -0.18
C LYS A 164 17.82 -8.99 0.74
N THR A 165 18.71 -8.06 0.43
CA THR A 165 18.89 -6.83 1.19
C THR A 165 17.62 -5.98 1.15
N ASN A 166 16.99 -5.87 -0.03
CA ASN A 166 15.73 -5.16 -0.19
C ASN A 166 14.62 -5.78 0.69
N VAL A 167 14.53 -7.10 0.77
CA VAL A 167 13.58 -7.78 1.66
C VAL A 167 13.86 -7.46 3.12
N HIS A 168 15.12 -7.46 3.56
CA HIS A 168 15.49 -7.06 4.93
C HIS A 168 15.22 -5.59 5.24
N LEU A 169 15.24 -4.74 4.21
CA LEU A 169 14.95 -3.32 4.32
C LEU A 169 13.44 -3.02 4.35
N LEU A 170 12.65 -3.84 3.66
CA LEU A 170 11.22 -3.67 3.51
C LEU A 170 10.42 -4.36 4.63
N PHE A 171 11.00 -5.38 5.26
CA PHE A 171 10.34 -6.13 6.32
C PHE A 171 11.13 -6.04 7.61
N THR A 172 10.41 -5.90 8.71
CA THR A 172 11.04 -5.89 10.03
C THR A 172 11.65 -7.26 10.35
N PRO A 173 12.67 -7.35 11.21
CA PRO A 173 13.22 -8.64 11.64
C PRO A 173 12.16 -9.59 12.21
N ALA A 174 11.14 -9.03 12.88
CA ALA A 174 10.00 -9.77 13.38
C ALA A 174 9.16 -10.41 12.26
N GLU A 175 8.97 -9.71 11.14
CA GLU A 175 8.28 -10.24 9.95
C GLU A 175 9.11 -11.26 9.18
N LEU A 176 10.44 -11.14 9.21
CA LEU A 176 11.34 -12.10 8.60
C LEU A 176 11.59 -13.32 9.47
N SER A 177 11.20 -13.25 10.75
CA SER A 177 11.37 -14.37 11.67
C SER A 177 10.51 -15.55 11.23
N PRO A 178 11.08 -16.78 11.18
CA PRO A 178 10.31 -17.96 10.85
C PRO A 178 9.21 -18.15 11.91
N PRO A 179 8.01 -18.61 11.53
CA PRO A 179 6.97 -18.84 12.51
C PRO A 179 7.41 -19.86 13.55
N PRO A 180 6.85 -19.79 14.77
CA PRO A 180 7.13 -20.75 15.81
C PRO A 180 6.88 -22.18 15.30
N ARG A 181 7.83 -23.09 15.61
CA ARG A 181 7.83 -24.48 15.11
C ARG A 181 6.53 -25.24 15.43
N SER A 182 5.81 -24.85 16.48
CA SER A 182 4.50 -25.41 16.87
C SER A 182 3.41 -25.17 15.81
N LEU A 183 3.44 -24.03 15.12
CA LEU A 183 2.49 -23.66 14.08
C LEU A 183 2.91 -24.27 12.73
N LEU A 184 4.22 -24.31 12.45
CA LEU A 184 4.76 -25.02 11.28
C LEU A 184 4.44 -26.52 11.32
N GLY A 185 4.48 -27.17 12.49
CA GLY A 185 4.17 -28.59 12.63
C GLY A 185 2.76 -28.95 12.17
N ARG A 186 1.76 -28.13 12.51
CA ARG A 186 0.35 -28.31 12.08
C ARG A 186 0.11 -28.01 10.60
N ILE A 187 0.90 -27.11 10.02
CA ILE A 187 0.80 -26.72 8.60
C ILE A 187 1.64 -27.64 7.70
N SER A 188 2.63 -28.35 8.27
CA SER A 188 3.59 -29.18 7.53
C SER A 188 2.99 -30.39 6.79
N SER A 189 1.76 -30.78 7.08
CA SER A 189 1.02 -31.80 6.32
C SER A 189 0.60 -31.32 4.92
N PHE A 190 0.61 -30.01 4.65
CA PHE A 190 0.35 -29.45 3.32
C PHE A 190 1.64 -28.94 2.66
N ALA A 191 2.17 -29.71 1.70
CA ALA A 191 3.39 -29.39 0.96
C ALA A 191 3.44 -27.97 0.34
N PRO A 192 2.38 -27.43 -0.32
CA PRO A 192 2.41 -26.07 -0.84
C PRO A 192 2.35 -25.00 0.27
N LEU A 193 1.78 -25.35 1.43
CA LEU A 193 1.64 -24.44 2.56
C LEU A 193 2.93 -24.31 3.39
N LYS A 194 3.94 -25.17 3.21
CA LYS A 194 5.24 -25.04 3.90
C LYS A 194 6.00 -23.78 3.50
N TYR A 195 5.90 -23.37 2.24
CA TYR A 195 6.51 -22.13 1.75
C TYR A 195 5.71 -20.90 2.18
N LEU A 196 4.38 -21.03 2.24
CA LEU A 196 3.48 -19.99 2.72
C LEU A 196 3.54 -19.83 4.25
N ALA A 197 3.82 -20.90 5.00
CA ALA A 197 4.03 -20.84 6.43
C ALA A 197 5.22 -19.94 6.74
N ARG A 198 6.25 -19.86 5.89
CA ARG A 198 7.37 -18.91 6.09
C ARG A 198 7.03 -17.45 5.78
N LEU A 199 5.82 -17.14 5.31
CA LEU A 199 5.35 -15.76 5.26
C LEU A 199 5.06 -15.26 6.69
N PRO A 200 5.12 -13.94 6.94
CA PRO A 200 4.90 -13.31 8.25
C PRO A 200 3.46 -13.48 8.76
N PHE A 201 3.03 -14.71 9.07
CA PHE A 201 1.69 -15.04 9.55
C PHE A 201 1.39 -14.44 10.93
N THR A 202 2.42 -14.17 11.73
CA THR A 202 2.31 -13.51 13.04
C THR A 202 1.72 -12.10 12.92
N HIS A 203 1.75 -11.50 11.73
CA HIS A 203 1.17 -10.18 11.47
C HIS A 203 -0.17 -10.21 10.71
N LEU A 204 -0.80 -11.38 10.51
CA LEU A 204 -2.19 -11.42 10.02
C LEU A 204 -3.15 -10.64 10.96
N LEU A 205 -2.76 -10.47 12.22
CA LEU A 205 -3.46 -9.68 13.24
C LEU A 205 -3.13 -8.18 13.20
N ASN A 206 -2.12 -7.78 12.43
CA ASN A 206 -1.81 -6.37 12.22
C ASN A 206 -2.95 -5.75 11.41
N PRO A 207 -3.59 -4.64 11.85
CA PRO A 207 -4.80 -4.11 11.22
C PRO A 207 -4.66 -3.82 9.72
N LEU A 208 -3.44 -3.71 9.21
CA LEU A 208 -3.15 -3.60 7.77
C LEU A 208 -3.55 -4.84 6.97
N TYR A 209 -3.33 -6.06 7.49
CA TYR A 209 -3.63 -7.29 6.75
C TYR A 209 -5.13 -7.50 6.57
N PRO A 210 -5.99 -7.40 7.61
CA PRO A 210 -7.43 -7.53 7.45
C PRO A 210 -8.01 -6.48 6.51
N THR A 211 -7.43 -5.29 6.44
CA THR A 211 -7.99 -4.17 5.66
C THR A 211 -7.60 -4.25 4.20
N ALA A 212 -6.33 -4.53 3.92
CA ALA A 212 -5.85 -4.95 2.61
C ALA A 212 -6.63 -6.18 2.10
N PHE A 213 -6.86 -7.16 2.97
CA PHE A 213 -7.60 -8.38 2.66
C PHE A 213 -9.07 -8.10 2.34
N VAL A 214 -9.78 -7.36 3.19
CA VAL A 214 -11.18 -7.00 2.96
C VAL A 214 -11.31 -6.20 1.67
N THR A 215 -10.43 -5.22 1.43
CA THR A 215 -10.41 -4.42 0.19
C THR A 215 -10.22 -5.32 -1.03
N TYR A 216 -9.27 -6.26 -0.96
CA TYR A 216 -9.00 -7.19 -2.05
C TYR A 216 -10.16 -8.16 -2.28
N ILE A 217 -10.72 -8.75 -1.23
CA ILE A 217 -11.90 -9.63 -1.33
C ILE A 217 -13.08 -8.88 -1.91
N LEU A 218 -13.31 -7.65 -1.48
CA LEU A 218 -14.41 -6.83 -1.98
C LEU A 218 -14.21 -6.48 -3.46
N SER A 219 -12.99 -6.12 -3.85
CA SER A 219 -12.62 -5.88 -5.25
C SER A 219 -12.74 -7.15 -6.12
N LEU A 220 -12.26 -8.29 -5.62
CA LEU A 220 -12.32 -9.58 -6.31
C LEU A 220 -13.76 -10.07 -6.44
N THR A 221 -14.54 -10.03 -5.36
CA THR A 221 -15.96 -10.45 -5.37
C THR A 221 -16.78 -9.54 -6.27
N LEU A 222 -16.52 -8.24 -6.28
CA LEU A 222 -17.16 -7.32 -7.21
C LEU A 222 -16.76 -7.63 -8.65
N SER A 223 -15.47 -7.88 -8.93
CA SER A 223 -14.99 -8.25 -10.26
C SER A 223 -15.61 -9.57 -10.73
N LEU A 224 -15.70 -10.57 -9.86
CA LEU A 224 -16.36 -11.85 -10.14
C LEU A 224 -17.87 -11.69 -10.28
N ALA A 225 -18.51 -10.82 -9.49
CA ALA A 225 -19.92 -10.51 -9.61
C ALA A 225 -20.21 -9.85 -10.97
N ILE A 226 -19.38 -8.90 -11.38
CA ILE A 226 -19.42 -8.29 -12.73
C ILE A 226 -19.26 -9.37 -13.78
N GLN A 227 -18.24 -10.22 -13.69
CA GLN A 227 -18.01 -11.33 -14.63
C GLN A 227 -19.14 -12.37 -14.64
N SER A 228 -19.80 -12.61 -13.51
CA SER A 228 -20.94 -13.53 -13.43
C SER A 228 -22.21 -12.90 -14.01
N ALA A 229 -22.43 -11.61 -13.79
CA ALA A 229 -23.51 -10.84 -14.39
C ALA A 229 -23.32 -10.68 -15.91
N MET A 230 -22.06 -10.67 -16.37
CA MET A 230 -21.69 -10.70 -17.78
C MET A 230 -22.04 -12.02 -18.48
N LEU A 231 -22.21 -13.10 -17.73
CA LEU A 231 -22.34 -14.44 -18.27
C LEU A 231 -23.71 -15.05 -17.88
N PRO A 232 -24.82 -14.66 -18.54
CA PRO A 232 -25.99 -15.52 -18.62
C PRO A 232 -25.73 -16.66 -19.64
N MET A 233 -24.50 -17.18 -19.71
CA MET A 233 -24.10 -18.19 -20.67
C MET A 233 -23.97 -19.51 -19.94
N LYS A 234 -25.00 -20.34 -20.12
CA LYS A 234 -25.19 -21.63 -19.47
C LYS A 234 -24.04 -22.62 -19.78
N ASN A 235 -23.25 -22.35 -20.82
CA ASN A 235 -22.11 -23.15 -21.24
C ASN A 235 -20.87 -22.28 -21.54
N MET A 236 -19.72 -22.73 -21.04
CA MET A 236 -18.40 -22.11 -21.28
C MET A 236 -17.97 -22.12 -22.77
N GLY A 237 -18.65 -22.91 -23.60
CA GLY A 237 -18.46 -22.91 -25.06
C GLY A 237 -18.94 -21.62 -25.72
N ASP A 238 -20.06 -21.06 -25.25
CA ASP A 238 -20.69 -19.87 -25.83
C ASP A 238 -19.82 -18.63 -25.57
N VAL A 239 -19.28 -18.50 -24.34
CA VAL A 239 -17.86 -18.19 -24.06
C VAL A 239 -16.96 -17.79 -25.23
N LEU A 240 -16.28 -18.83 -25.67
CA LEU A 240 -15.22 -18.81 -26.65
C LEU A 240 -15.79 -18.50 -28.04
N GLU A 241 -16.99 -18.97 -28.36
CA GLU A 241 -17.64 -18.70 -29.63
C GLU A 241 -18.01 -17.21 -29.79
N HIS A 242 -18.50 -16.55 -28.75
CA HIS A 242 -18.74 -15.10 -28.79
C HIS A 242 -17.44 -14.30 -28.88
N ALA A 243 -16.41 -14.69 -28.12
CA ALA A 243 -15.10 -14.06 -28.17
C ALA A 243 -14.44 -14.20 -29.56
N ILE A 244 -14.62 -15.34 -30.23
CA ILE A 244 -14.08 -15.60 -31.58
C ILE A 244 -14.96 -14.96 -32.66
N SER A 245 -16.29 -14.93 -32.48
CA SER A 245 -17.23 -14.45 -33.50
C SER A 245 -17.14 -12.94 -33.77
N GLY A 246 -16.50 -12.19 -32.87
CA GLY A 246 -16.37 -10.74 -32.99
C GLY A 246 -17.72 -10.00 -33.02
N LYS A 247 -18.82 -10.64 -32.63
CA LYS A 247 -20.12 -9.97 -32.53
C LYS A 247 -20.02 -8.84 -31.50
N PRO A 248 -20.39 -7.60 -31.87
CA PRO A 248 -20.37 -6.49 -30.93
C PRO A 248 -21.34 -6.81 -29.79
N ARG A 249 -20.86 -6.72 -28.54
CA ARG A 249 -21.73 -6.78 -27.35
C ARG A 249 -22.82 -5.71 -27.48
N GLY A 250 -24.02 -6.02 -27.01
CA GLY A 250 -25.10 -5.05 -26.98
C GLY A 250 -24.69 -3.81 -26.19
N ALA A 251 -25.05 -2.61 -26.66
CA ALA A 251 -24.69 -1.36 -25.99
C ALA A 251 -25.12 -1.33 -24.50
N LEU A 252 -26.24 -1.98 -24.18
CA LEU A 252 -26.74 -2.12 -22.80
C LEU A 252 -25.79 -2.93 -21.91
N GLU A 253 -25.24 -4.04 -22.40
CA GLU A 253 -24.31 -4.89 -21.66
C GLU A 253 -23.01 -4.12 -21.36
N LEU A 254 -22.52 -3.37 -22.36
CA LEU A 254 -21.37 -2.49 -22.20
C LEU A 254 -21.63 -1.38 -21.17
N ALA A 255 -22.82 -0.78 -21.19
CA ALA A 255 -23.21 0.24 -20.22
C ALA A 255 -23.27 -0.32 -18.79
N VAL A 256 -23.85 -1.52 -18.60
CA VAL A 256 -23.93 -2.17 -17.28
C VAL A 256 -22.53 -2.49 -16.75
N MET A 257 -21.63 -3.04 -17.57
CA MET A 257 -20.23 -3.25 -17.18
C MET A 257 -19.58 -1.97 -16.69
N PHE A 258 -19.73 -0.91 -17.47
CA PHE A 258 -19.11 0.37 -17.19
C PHE A 258 -19.65 0.97 -15.88
N CYS A 259 -20.95 0.89 -15.64
CA CYS A 259 -21.57 1.32 -14.39
C CYS A 259 -21.03 0.54 -13.18
N LEU A 260 -20.96 -0.80 -13.26
CA LEU A 260 -20.45 -1.61 -12.16
C LEU A 260 -18.96 -1.34 -11.89
N ALA A 261 -18.18 -1.11 -12.95
CA ALA A 261 -16.78 -0.72 -12.86
C ALA A 261 -16.60 0.61 -12.12
N ILE A 262 -17.41 1.62 -12.44
CA ILE A 262 -17.42 2.91 -11.74
C ILE A 262 -17.74 2.72 -10.26
N VAL A 263 -18.77 1.93 -9.93
CA VAL A 263 -19.13 1.64 -8.53
C VAL A 263 -17.95 0.99 -7.80
N GLY A 264 -17.27 0.04 -8.44
CA GLY A 264 -16.07 -0.58 -7.88
C GLY A 264 -14.94 0.39 -7.61
N VAL A 265 -14.69 1.31 -8.53
CA VAL A 265 -13.66 2.35 -8.33
C VAL A 265 -14.04 3.30 -7.20
N LEU A 266 -15.32 3.70 -7.10
CA LEU A 266 -15.80 4.60 -6.05
C LEU A 266 -15.71 3.99 -4.64
N VAL A 267 -15.85 2.67 -4.53
CA VAL A 267 -15.70 1.94 -3.25
C VAL A 267 -14.25 1.56 -2.98
N GLY A 268 -13.50 1.16 -4.01
CA GLY A 268 -12.12 0.70 -3.88
C GLY A 268 -11.12 1.82 -3.60
N THR A 269 -11.28 2.98 -4.24
CA THR A 269 -10.34 4.11 -4.09
C THR A 269 -10.16 4.57 -2.63
N PRO A 270 -11.22 4.85 -1.83
CA PRO A 270 -11.03 5.26 -0.44
C PRO A 270 -10.32 4.17 0.39
N LEU A 271 -10.60 2.90 0.11
CA LEU A 271 -9.96 1.78 0.79
C LEU A 271 -8.48 1.65 0.44
N ASP A 272 -8.11 1.88 -0.82
CA ASP A 272 -6.71 1.93 -1.24
C ASP A 272 -5.96 3.07 -0.55
N VAL A 273 -6.56 4.25 -0.42
CA VAL A 273 -5.96 5.41 0.28
C VAL A 273 -5.70 5.07 1.75
N VAL A 274 -6.66 4.46 2.44
CA VAL A 274 -6.49 4.02 3.83
C VAL A 274 -5.40 2.95 3.95
N THR A 275 -5.42 1.96 3.06
CA THR A 275 -4.46 0.84 3.05
C THR A 275 -3.03 1.35 2.78
N THR A 276 -2.87 2.24 1.80
CA THR A 276 -1.57 2.84 1.48
C THR A 276 -1.01 3.63 2.66
N ARG A 277 -1.82 4.46 3.33
CA ARG A 277 -1.38 5.22 4.51
C ARG A 277 -0.99 4.34 5.69
N MET A 278 -1.77 3.30 5.95
CA MET A 278 -1.43 2.36 7.01
C MET A 278 -0.16 1.56 6.69
N ALA A 279 0.10 1.25 5.41
CA ALA A 279 1.31 0.55 5.00
C ALA A 279 2.58 1.38 5.28
N VAL A 280 2.47 2.71 5.25
CA VAL A 280 3.58 3.64 5.55
C VAL A 280 3.85 3.76 7.04
N GLN A 281 2.83 3.71 7.90
CA GLN A 281 3.00 3.97 9.33
C GLN A 281 3.95 3.01 10.05
N GLN A 282 4.10 1.78 9.56
CA GLN A 282 4.91 0.76 10.22
C GLN A 282 6.40 1.07 10.25
N TRP A 283 6.84 2.08 9.49
CA TRP A 283 8.25 2.42 9.37
C TRP A 283 8.78 3.36 10.46
N HIS A 284 7.90 4.05 11.18
CA HIS A 284 8.31 5.08 12.15
C HIS A 284 8.60 4.53 13.56
N GLY A 285 8.31 3.26 13.83
CA GLY A 285 8.53 2.65 15.16
C GLY A 285 9.99 2.27 15.48
N HIS A 286 10.87 2.28 14.48
CA HIS A 286 12.30 1.95 14.62
C HIS A 286 13.16 3.08 14.05
N GLN A 287 12.87 4.31 14.49
CA GLN A 287 13.61 5.48 14.01
C GLN A 287 15.10 5.43 14.43
N GLU A 288 15.41 4.83 15.59
CA GLU A 288 16.80 4.62 16.04
C GLU A 288 17.58 3.68 15.12
N ASP A 289 17.04 2.51 14.79
CA ASP A 289 17.65 1.56 13.83
C ASP A 289 17.81 2.19 12.43
N LEU A 290 16.91 3.11 12.10
CA LEU A 290 16.96 3.84 10.84
C LEU A 290 18.03 4.91 10.81
N GLU A 291 18.24 5.61 11.92
CA GLU A 291 19.37 6.52 12.07
C GLU A 291 20.69 5.76 12.00
N GLU A 292 20.78 4.55 12.58
CA GLU A 292 21.94 3.67 12.43
C GLU A 292 22.14 3.19 10.98
N ALA A 293 21.08 2.77 10.29
CA ALA A 293 21.15 2.42 8.87
C ALA A 293 21.51 3.62 7.99
N ARG A 294 21.10 4.83 8.41
CA ARG A 294 21.37 6.10 7.72
C ARG A 294 22.79 6.58 7.94
N GLU A 295 23.33 6.37 9.13
CA GLU A 295 24.75 6.52 9.48
C GLU A 295 25.62 5.61 8.62
N LEU A 296 25.21 4.34 8.43
CA LEU A 296 25.93 3.36 7.61
C LEU A 296 25.87 3.67 6.10
N ASP A 297 24.86 4.43 5.65
CA ASP A 297 24.66 4.74 4.23
C ASP A 297 24.79 6.24 3.92
N LYS A 298 25.58 6.97 4.74
CA LYS A 298 25.92 8.41 4.67
C LYS A 298 26.38 8.95 3.29
N GLY A 299 26.52 8.12 2.26
CA GLY A 299 26.82 8.52 0.87
C GLY A 299 25.83 8.07 -0.21
N ARG A 300 24.74 7.37 0.12
CA ARG A 300 23.82 6.76 -0.86
C ARG A 300 22.33 7.00 -0.62
N ILE A 301 21.95 7.56 0.52
CA ILE A 301 20.56 7.94 0.78
C ILE A 301 20.32 9.31 0.15
N ALA A 302 19.41 9.37 -0.84
CA ALA A 302 18.93 10.64 -1.37
C ALA A 302 18.46 11.52 -0.21
N ARG A 303 18.94 12.77 -0.15
CA ARG A 303 18.59 13.75 0.90
C ARG A 303 17.07 13.70 1.15
N ALA A 304 16.67 13.14 2.29
CA ALA A 304 15.27 12.84 2.60
C ALA A 304 14.43 14.11 2.86
N ASP A 305 15.00 15.29 2.69
CA ASP A 305 14.40 16.59 3.02
C ASP A 305 13.16 16.92 2.17
N GLY A 306 12.95 16.25 1.03
CA GLY A 306 11.87 16.60 0.09
C GLY A 306 10.58 15.79 0.21
N LEU A 307 10.59 14.64 0.89
CA LEU A 307 9.46 13.71 0.94
C LEU A 307 9.25 13.19 2.36
N ARG A 308 9.28 14.10 3.35
CA ARG A 308 8.76 13.80 4.68
C ARG A 308 7.27 13.51 4.50
N LEU A 309 6.92 12.24 4.39
CA LEU A 309 5.55 11.77 4.42
C LEU A 309 5.05 12.08 5.83
N THR A 310 4.46 13.25 6.01
CA THR A 310 3.91 13.78 7.26
C THR A 310 2.67 12.98 7.67
N CYS A 311 2.83 11.66 7.85
CA CYS A 311 1.96 10.95 8.76
C CYS A 311 2.46 11.35 10.15
N ASP A 312 1.62 12.05 10.88
CA ASP A 312 1.88 12.52 12.23
C ASP A 312 2.49 11.42 13.12
N GLU A 313 3.22 11.85 14.15
CA GLU A 313 3.84 10.99 15.18
C GLU A 313 2.83 9.98 15.79
N ILE A 314 1.54 10.24 15.66
CA ILE A 314 0.46 9.43 16.21
C ILE A 314 0.08 8.30 15.23
N LYS A 315 0.59 7.10 15.52
CA LYS A 315 0.20 5.83 14.87
C LYS A 315 -1.32 5.62 14.87
N TYR A 316 -1.89 5.19 13.73
CA TYR A 316 -3.31 4.83 13.64
C TYR A 316 -3.56 3.56 14.45
N LYS A 317 -4.67 3.53 15.18
CA LYS A 317 -5.07 2.34 15.95
C LYS A 317 -5.59 1.23 15.04
N ASN A 318 -6.33 1.60 14.01
CA ASN A 318 -6.91 0.70 13.01
C ASN A 318 -7.22 1.48 11.72
N SER A 319 -7.74 0.79 10.69
CA SER A 319 -8.13 1.44 9.43
C SER A 319 -9.25 2.45 9.55
N PHE A 320 -10.16 2.26 10.50
CA PHE A 320 -11.30 3.15 10.69
C PHE A 320 -10.85 4.47 11.33
N ASP A 321 -9.92 4.41 12.29
CA ASP A 321 -9.24 5.56 12.86
C ASP A 321 -8.44 6.32 11.77
N CYS A 322 -7.69 5.59 10.93
CA CYS A 322 -7.04 6.16 9.75
C CYS A 322 -8.04 6.89 8.83
N PHE A 323 -9.15 6.23 8.49
CA PHE A 323 -10.20 6.80 7.64
C PHE A 323 -10.81 8.08 8.24
N ILE A 324 -11.23 8.03 9.51
CA ILE A 324 -11.84 9.19 10.20
C ILE A 324 -10.86 10.37 10.22
N ARG A 325 -9.60 10.12 10.54
CA ARG A 325 -8.58 11.17 10.58
C ARG A 325 -8.36 11.81 9.22
N ILE A 326 -8.22 11.03 8.15
CA ILE A 326 -8.11 11.56 6.78
C ILE A 326 -9.31 12.47 6.47
N VAL A 327 -10.52 12.03 6.78
CA VAL A 327 -11.74 12.81 6.52
C VAL A 327 -11.80 14.09 7.36
N ARG A 328 -11.36 14.02 8.63
CA ARG A 328 -11.40 15.16 9.55
C ARG A 328 -10.32 16.20 9.26
N GLU A 329 -9.11 15.74 8.95
CA GLU A 329 -7.92 16.58 8.80
C GLU A 329 -7.77 17.12 7.38
N GLU A 330 -8.07 16.31 6.36
CA GLU A 330 -7.85 16.68 4.95
C GLU A 330 -9.15 16.83 4.16
N GLY A 331 -10.20 16.12 4.58
CA GLY A 331 -11.50 16.11 3.92
C GLY A 331 -11.74 14.93 2.98
N TRP A 332 -12.98 14.81 2.52
CA TRP A 332 -13.44 13.72 1.64
C TRP A 332 -12.72 13.68 0.29
N GLY A 333 -12.24 14.82 -0.22
CA GLY A 333 -11.53 14.89 -1.49
C GLY A 333 -10.23 14.06 -1.51
N THR A 334 -9.55 13.94 -0.38
CA THR A 334 -8.32 13.13 -0.26
C THR A 334 -8.57 11.65 -0.50
N LEU A 335 -9.71 11.13 -0.06
CA LEU A 335 -10.03 9.70 -0.23
C LEU A 335 -10.19 9.29 -1.69
N TYR A 336 -10.53 10.24 -2.57
CA TYR A 336 -10.69 10.02 -4.01
C TYR A 336 -9.47 10.51 -4.81
N ARG A 337 -8.34 10.74 -4.14
CA ARG A 337 -7.15 11.25 -4.80
C ARG A 337 -6.58 10.20 -5.77
N ALA A 338 -6.39 10.64 -7.02
CA ALA A 338 -5.97 9.78 -8.12
C ALA A 338 -6.91 8.58 -8.39
N TRP A 339 -8.22 8.74 -8.13
CA TRP A 339 -9.24 7.75 -8.51
C TRP A 339 -9.25 7.45 -10.01
N GLY A 340 -8.92 8.45 -10.86
CA GLY A 340 -8.84 8.29 -12.31
C GLY A 340 -7.84 7.22 -12.77
N PHE A 341 -6.78 6.96 -11.99
CA PHE A 341 -5.83 5.88 -12.30
C PHE A 341 -6.40 4.50 -11.97
N THR A 342 -7.08 4.36 -10.83
CA THR A 342 -7.82 3.13 -10.49
C THR A 342 -8.91 2.87 -11.53
N PHE A 343 -9.62 3.92 -11.97
CA PHE A 343 -10.58 3.80 -13.06
C PHE A 343 -9.93 3.32 -14.36
N LEU A 344 -8.81 3.92 -14.74
CA LEU A 344 -8.09 3.55 -15.95
C LEU A 344 -7.58 2.10 -15.89
N GLU A 345 -7.10 1.65 -14.74
CA GLU A 345 -6.72 0.25 -14.50
C GLU A 345 -7.90 -0.70 -14.68
N VAL A 346 -9.04 -0.42 -14.04
CA VAL A 346 -10.26 -1.23 -14.19
C VAL A 346 -10.79 -1.20 -15.62
N PHE A 347 -10.76 -0.03 -16.27
CA PHE A 347 -11.18 0.15 -17.65
C PHE A 347 -10.32 -0.69 -18.61
N PHE A 348 -8.98 -0.70 -18.43
CA PHE A 348 -8.09 -1.56 -19.20
C PHE A 348 -8.29 -3.04 -18.89
N LEU A 349 -8.72 -3.42 -17.68
CA LEU A 349 -9.07 -4.81 -17.38
C LEU A 349 -10.37 -5.27 -18.05
N LEU A 350 -11.28 -4.33 -18.37
CA LEU A 350 -12.54 -4.62 -19.07
C LEU A 350 -12.39 -4.71 -20.59
N LEU A 351 -11.37 -4.03 -21.14
CA LEU A 351 -10.97 -4.12 -22.55
C LEU A 351 -10.19 -5.40 -22.83
#